data_AF-A0A941JPL5-F1
#
_entry.id   AF-A0A941JPL5-F1
#
_cell.length_a   1.000
_cell.length_b   1.000
_cell.length_c   1.000
_cell.angle_alpha   90.00
_cell.angle_beta   90.00
_cell.angle_gamma   90.00
#
_symmetry.space_group_name_H-M   'P 1'
#
loop_
_entity.id
_entity.type
_entity.pdbx_description
1 polymer ?
#
loop_
_entity_poly.entity_id
_entity_poly.type
_entity_poly.pdbx_seq_one_letter_code
_entity_poly.pdbx_strand_id
1 'polypeptide(L)'
;MAQIKWISKVNGDWNTAANWQGGVVPGVNDDVIINVTGANPVITIPDGLDVTVKSITSVEKLVVDGSLTVTTGNSTLNGELVVNPNKYLQVKDTANLVANGATTANGASLYAENGGKLNLPALTSYDGGYDYNPTYIQASGIGSEVNLPNVTSFVGRSGEYYWPSRTEVNALAQGKINL
;
A
#
# COMPACT_ATOMS: atom_id res chain seq x y z
N MET A 1 -20.86 -7.27 -0.24
CA MET A 1 -20.07 -6.24 0.46
C MET A 1 -20.31 -6.43 1.94
N ALA A 2 -19.33 -7.00 2.63
CA ALA A 2 -19.37 -7.14 4.08
C ALA A 2 -18.33 -6.21 4.70
N GLN A 3 -18.58 -5.81 5.95
CA GLN A 3 -17.55 -5.22 6.78
C GLN A 3 -16.86 -6.36 7.53
N ILE A 4 -15.55 -6.50 7.37
CA ILE A 4 -14.77 -7.57 8.01
C ILE A 4 -13.72 -6.94 8.91
N LYS A 5 -13.73 -7.34 10.19
CA LYS A 5 -12.91 -6.73 11.23
C LYS A 5 -11.79 -7.67 11.67
N TRP A 6 -10.58 -7.14 11.85
CA TRP A 6 -9.52 -7.86 12.53
C TRP A 6 -9.86 -7.99 14.03
N ILE A 7 -9.71 -9.20 14.59
CA ILE A 7 -10.09 -9.51 15.99
C ILE A 7 -8.93 -10.05 16.84
N SER A 8 -7.80 -10.43 16.23
CA SER A 8 -6.65 -10.89 17.00
C SER A 8 -6.03 -9.74 17.80
N LYS A 9 -5.82 -9.95 19.10
CA LYS A 9 -5.15 -8.99 20.00
C LYS A 9 -3.62 -9.05 19.94
N VAL A 10 -3.07 -9.98 19.16
CA VAL A 10 -1.64 -10.17 18.97
C VAL A 10 -1.31 -10.02 17.49
N ASN A 11 -0.02 -9.86 17.19
CA ASN A 11 0.46 -9.82 15.81
C ASN A 11 -0.02 -11.05 15.03
N GLY A 12 -0.32 -10.86 13.75
CA GLY A 12 -0.85 -11.97 12.96
C GLY A 12 -0.82 -11.75 11.46
N ASP A 13 -0.97 -12.86 10.77
CA ASP A 13 -1.00 -12.96 9.32
C ASP A 13 -2.41 -12.65 8.79
N TRP A 14 -2.49 -11.77 7.78
CA TRP A 14 -3.70 -11.39 7.05
C TRP A 14 -4.48 -12.61 6.54
N ASN A 15 -3.80 -13.66 6.06
CA ASN A 15 -4.44 -14.83 5.47
C ASN A 15 -4.92 -15.86 6.50
N THR A 16 -4.72 -15.61 7.81
CA THR A 16 -5.24 -16.49 8.86
C THR A 16 -6.70 -16.13 9.14
N ALA A 17 -7.63 -16.93 8.63
CA ALA A 17 -9.07 -16.71 8.76
C ALA A 17 -9.55 -16.47 10.21
N ALA A 18 -8.95 -17.15 11.19
CA ALA A 18 -9.27 -16.99 12.62
C ALA A 18 -8.94 -15.61 13.19
N ASN A 19 -8.09 -14.82 12.52
CA ASN A 19 -7.78 -13.44 12.92
C ASN A 19 -8.88 -12.45 12.52
N TRP A 20 -9.86 -12.88 11.71
CA TRP A 20 -10.94 -12.05 11.22
C TRP A 20 -12.29 -12.42 11.84
N GLN A 21 -13.12 -11.40 12.04
CA GLN A 21 -14.49 -11.57 12.50
C GLN A 21 -15.23 -12.51 11.55
N GLY A 22 -15.84 -13.57 12.11
CA GLY A 22 -16.57 -14.56 11.33
C GLY A 22 -15.71 -15.66 10.70
N GLY A 23 -14.38 -15.64 10.91
CA GLY A 23 -13.51 -16.69 10.39
C GLY A 23 -13.33 -16.65 8.88
N VAL A 24 -13.36 -15.46 8.28
CA VAL A 24 -13.28 -15.25 6.82
C VAL A 24 -12.25 -14.18 6.51
N VAL A 25 -11.30 -14.48 5.62
CA VAL A 25 -10.31 -13.52 5.12
C VAL A 25 -11.00 -12.54 4.15
N PRO A 26 -10.81 -11.22 4.29
CA PRO A 26 -11.44 -10.24 3.40
C PRO A 26 -11.03 -10.39 1.93
N GLY A 27 -12.00 -10.21 1.03
CA GLY A 27 -11.77 -10.18 -0.42
C GLY A 27 -12.10 -8.84 -1.08
N VAL A 28 -12.08 -8.84 -2.41
CA VAL A 28 -12.20 -7.62 -3.26
C VAL A 28 -13.44 -6.76 -2.99
N ASN A 29 -14.52 -7.35 -2.48
CA ASN A 29 -15.78 -6.64 -2.26
C ASN A 29 -15.97 -6.17 -0.80
N ASP A 30 -14.99 -6.39 0.06
CA ASP A 30 -15.14 -6.20 1.51
C ASP A 30 -14.48 -4.91 2.00
N ASP A 31 -15.15 -4.27 2.96
CA ASP A 31 -14.64 -3.11 3.69
C ASP A 31 -13.93 -3.60 4.95
N VAL A 32 -12.60 -3.43 4.99
CA VAL A 32 -11.74 -3.93 6.07
C VAL A 32 -11.63 -2.91 7.18
N ILE A 33 -11.79 -3.36 8.43
CA ILE A 33 -11.53 -2.55 9.62
C ILE A 33 -10.48 -3.22 10.51
N ILE A 34 -9.42 -2.49 10.80
CA ILE A 34 -8.35 -2.92 11.70
C ILE A 34 -8.25 -1.88 12.82
N ASN A 35 -8.96 -2.16 13.91
CA ASN A 35 -9.00 -1.33 15.11
C ASN A 35 -9.27 -2.24 16.30
N VAL A 36 -8.23 -2.55 17.07
CA VAL A 36 -8.31 -3.51 18.17
C VAL A 36 -8.18 -2.77 19.49
N THR A 37 -9.30 -2.38 20.07
CA THR A 37 -9.32 -1.65 21.35
C THR A 37 -8.56 -2.41 22.45
N GLY A 38 -7.59 -1.74 23.07
CA GLY A 38 -6.79 -2.29 24.17
C GLY A 38 -5.63 -3.18 23.74
N ALA A 39 -5.30 -3.21 22.45
CA ALA A 39 -4.10 -3.83 21.89
C ALA A 39 -3.53 -2.97 20.75
N ASN A 40 -2.32 -3.27 20.28
CA ASN A 40 -1.75 -2.67 19.08
C ASN A 40 -1.06 -3.75 18.24
N PRO A 41 -1.82 -4.71 17.67
CA PRO A 41 -1.22 -5.80 16.90
C PRO A 41 -0.56 -5.27 15.62
N VAL A 42 0.47 -5.99 15.17
CA VAL A 42 1.00 -5.84 13.81
C VAL A 42 0.29 -6.82 12.89
N ILE A 43 -0.31 -6.29 11.83
CA ILE A 43 -0.97 -7.08 10.80
C ILE A 43 0.00 -7.21 9.63
N THR A 44 0.30 -8.44 9.23
CA THR A 44 1.21 -8.72 8.12
C THR A 44 0.45 -9.31 6.95
N ILE A 45 0.51 -8.68 5.79
CA ILE A 45 0.21 -9.32 4.51
C ILE A 45 1.47 -10.10 4.13
N PRO A 46 1.47 -11.44 4.20
CA PRO A 46 2.69 -12.25 4.05
C PRO A 46 3.22 -12.25 2.62
N ASP A 47 4.50 -12.60 2.48
CA ASP A 47 5.14 -12.79 1.18
C ASP A 47 4.39 -13.79 0.30
N GLY A 48 4.35 -13.51 -1.01
CA GLY A 48 3.61 -14.29 -2.00
C GLY A 48 2.09 -14.09 -1.99
N LEU A 49 1.53 -13.25 -1.11
CA LEU A 49 0.10 -12.94 -1.08
C LEU A 49 -0.22 -11.59 -1.72
N ASP A 50 -1.00 -11.61 -2.79
CA ASP A 50 -1.61 -10.41 -3.36
C ASP A 50 -3.02 -10.20 -2.80
N VAL A 51 -3.18 -9.22 -1.91
CA VAL A 51 -4.47 -8.85 -1.32
C VAL A 51 -5.15 -7.81 -2.18
N THR A 52 -6.43 -8.05 -2.51
CA THR A 52 -7.31 -7.02 -3.06
C THR A 52 -8.54 -6.89 -2.18
N VAL A 53 -8.85 -5.67 -1.75
CA VAL A 53 -10.05 -5.33 -0.96
C VAL A 53 -10.76 -4.12 -1.55
N LYS A 54 -11.99 -3.86 -1.10
CA LYS A 54 -12.70 -2.65 -1.49
C LYS A 54 -12.13 -1.43 -0.76
N SER A 55 -12.08 -1.50 0.56
CA SER A 55 -11.47 -0.45 1.36
C SER A 55 -10.79 -1.00 2.59
N ILE A 56 -9.90 -0.20 3.18
CA ILE A 56 -9.27 -0.50 4.46
C ILE A 56 -9.26 0.74 5.35
N THR A 57 -9.76 0.61 6.57
CA THR A 57 -9.55 1.58 7.65
C THR A 57 -8.73 0.92 8.74
N SER A 58 -7.51 1.40 8.98
CA SER A 58 -6.62 0.89 10.03
C SER A 58 -6.17 1.99 10.98
N VAL A 59 -6.20 1.72 12.28
CA VAL A 59 -5.43 2.46 13.28
C VAL A 59 -4.21 1.69 13.78
N GLU A 60 -4.10 0.41 13.40
CA GLU A 60 -3.00 -0.48 13.75
C GLU A 60 -1.90 -0.50 12.67
N LYS A 61 -0.73 -1.04 13.02
CA LYS A 61 0.39 -1.20 12.10
C LYS A 61 0.07 -2.25 11.03
N LEU A 62 0.26 -1.87 9.76
CA LEU A 62 0.17 -2.75 8.61
C LEU A 62 1.55 -2.93 7.96
N VAL A 63 2.00 -4.18 7.85
CA VAL A 63 3.21 -4.57 7.13
C VAL A 63 2.81 -5.31 5.86
N VAL A 64 3.30 -4.86 4.72
CA VAL A 64 3.05 -5.44 3.39
C VAL A 64 4.31 -6.14 2.92
N ASP A 65 4.40 -7.44 3.20
CA ASP A 65 5.42 -8.37 2.68
C ASP A 65 4.95 -9.09 1.39
N GLY A 66 3.66 -9.12 1.14
CA GLY A 66 3.03 -9.48 -0.13
C GLY A 66 2.70 -8.21 -0.92
N SER A 67 1.44 -8.02 -1.31
CA SER A 67 1.02 -6.76 -1.96
C SER A 67 -0.39 -6.37 -1.57
N LEU A 68 -0.73 -5.08 -1.67
CA LEU A 68 -2.05 -4.56 -1.33
C LEU A 68 -2.63 -3.73 -2.48
N THR A 69 -3.84 -4.10 -2.88
CA THR A 69 -4.69 -3.33 -3.78
C THR A 69 -5.99 -2.92 -3.08
N VAL A 70 -6.37 -1.64 -3.18
CA VAL A 70 -7.70 -1.15 -2.77
C VAL A 70 -8.50 -0.67 -3.98
N THR A 71 -9.82 -0.90 -3.97
CA THR A 71 -10.68 -0.73 -5.15
C THR A 71 -12.02 -0.08 -4.81
N THR A 72 -12.53 0.87 -5.59
CA THR A 72 -13.88 1.47 -5.45
C THR A 72 -14.26 2.09 -4.09
N GLY A 73 -13.42 2.05 -3.06
CA GLY A 73 -13.70 2.53 -1.71
C GLY A 73 -12.65 3.52 -1.17
N ASN A 74 -13.04 4.27 -0.12
CA ASN A 74 -12.14 5.18 0.58
C ASN A 74 -11.41 4.43 1.69
N SER A 75 -10.09 4.45 1.66
CA SER A 75 -9.19 3.81 2.60
C SER A 75 -8.42 4.84 3.42
N THR A 76 -8.22 4.57 4.70
CA THR A 76 -7.49 5.41 5.64
C THR A 76 -6.60 4.57 6.54
N LEU A 77 -5.30 4.85 6.52
CA LEU A 77 -4.32 4.18 7.37
C LEU A 77 -3.76 5.21 8.34
N ASN A 78 -4.26 5.20 9.57
CA ASN A 78 -3.81 6.08 10.66
C ASN A 78 -2.71 5.42 11.51
N GLY A 79 -2.60 4.09 11.48
CA GLY A 79 -1.47 3.35 12.04
C GLY A 79 -0.25 3.39 11.10
N GLU A 80 0.88 2.88 11.58
CA GLU A 80 2.12 2.79 10.79
C GLU A 80 1.91 1.89 9.56
N LEU A 81 2.38 2.34 8.39
CA LEU A 81 2.40 1.57 7.16
C LEU A 81 3.85 1.25 6.76
N VAL A 82 4.14 -0.03 6.58
CA VAL A 82 5.41 -0.49 5.98
C VAL A 82 5.09 -1.27 4.73
N VAL A 83 5.53 -0.77 3.57
CA VAL A 83 5.52 -1.51 2.30
C VAL A 83 6.95 -1.90 2.01
N ASN A 84 7.25 -3.19 2.10
CA ASN A 84 8.63 -3.67 1.97
C ASN A 84 9.13 -3.62 0.52
N PRO A 85 10.46 -3.63 0.32
CA PRO A 85 11.03 -3.61 -1.02
C PRO A 85 10.46 -4.73 -1.91
N ASN A 86 10.33 -4.44 -3.22
CA ASN A 86 9.81 -5.34 -4.24
C ASN A 86 8.32 -5.71 -4.08
N LYS A 87 7.61 -5.03 -3.18
CA LYS A 87 6.16 -5.12 -3.00
C LYS A 87 5.46 -3.93 -3.61
N TYR A 88 4.13 -3.98 -3.68
CA TYR A 88 3.37 -2.86 -4.20
C TYR A 88 2.16 -2.49 -3.36
N LEU A 89 1.87 -1.19 -3.41
CA LEU A 89 0.62 -0.59 -2.98
C LEU A 89 -0.08 -0.01 -4.21
N GLN A 90 -1.27 -0.52 -4.51
CA GLN A 90 -2.06 -0.11 -5.66
C GLN A 90 -3.42 0.44 -5.24
N VAL A 91 -3.79 1.59 -5.81
CA VAL A 91 -5.12 2.18 -5.66
C VAL A 91 -5.74 2.25 -7.04
N LYS A 92 -6.93 1.65 -7.23
CA LYS A 92 -7.58 1.68 -8.54
C LYS A 92 -9.08 1.86 -8.50
N ASP A 93 -9.66 2.05 -9.67
CA ASP A 93 -11.12 2.10 -9.90
C ASP A 93 -11.79 3.16 -9.02
N THR A 94 -11.28 4.39 -9.10
CA THR A 94 -11.74 5.57 -8.33
C THR A 94 -11.58 5.49 -6.80
N ALA A 95 -10.93 4.45 -6.28
CA ALA A 95 -10.58 4.37 -4.86
C ALA A 95 -9.67 5.54 -4.44
N ASN A 96 -9.72 5.87 -3.16
CA ASN A 96 -8.80 6.82 -2.54
C ASN A 96 -8.16 6.18 -1.31
N LEU A 97 -6.85 6.21 -1.19
CA LEU A 97 -6.13 5.76 -0.01
C LEU A 97 -5.28 6.89 0.54
N VAL A 98 -5.46 7.19 1.84
CA VAL A 98 -4.60 8.13 2.56
C VAL A 98 -3.91 7.42 3.71
N ALA A 99 -2.57 7.44 3.72
CA ALA A 99 -1.77 6.96 4.84
C ALA A 99 -1.31 8.14 5.70
N ASN A 100 -2.04 8.40 6.79
CA ASN A 100 -1.74 9.48 7.73
C ASN A 100 -0.68 9.08 8.77
N GLY A 101 -0.58 7.78 9.09
CA GLY A 101 0.43 7.26 10.01
C GLY A 101 1.82 7.22 9.39
N ALA A 102 2.84 7.05 10.23
CA ALA A 102 4.24 6.93 9.77
C ALA A 102 4.35 5.89 8.64
N THR A 103 4.97 6.27 7.53
CA THR A 103 4.99 5.46 6.30
C THR A 103 6.42 5.18 5.86
N THR A 104 6.75 3.92 5.61
CA THR A 104 7.98 3.47 4.95
C THR A 104 7.62 2.72 3.68
N ALA A 105 8.18 3.11 2.54
CA ALA A 105 7.91 2.49 1.24
C ALA A 105 9.17 2.39 0.35
N ASN A 106 10.35 2.28 0.96
CA ASN A 106 11.61 2.16 0.23
C ASN A 106 11.62 0.88 -0.62
N GLY A 107 11.97 1.01 -1.89
CA GLY A 107 12.01 -0.08 -2.86
C GLY A 107 10.64 -0.66 -3.22
N ALA A 108 9.54 -0.07 -2.74
CA ALA A 108 8.19 -0.48 -3.09
C ALA A 108 7.70 0.22 -4.35
N SER A 109 6.81 -0.44 -5.10
CA SER A 109 6.11 0.21 -6.22
C SER A 109 4.76 0.78 -5.78
N LEU A 110 4.46 1.98 -6.25
CA LEU A 110 3.29 2.78 -5.88
C LEU A 110 2.47 3.04 -7.14
N TYR A 111 1.23 2.55 -7.15
CA TYR A 111 0.36 2.62 -8.32
C TYR A 111 -0.97 3.32 -8.02
N ALA A 112 -1.36 4.20 -8.94
CA ALA A 112 -2.68 4.79 -9.01
C ALA A 112 -3.25 4.56 -10.42
N GLU A 113 -4.35 3.80 -10.55
CA GLU A 113 -4.88 3.38 -11.85
C GLU A 113 -6.38 3.65 -11.97
N ASN A 114 -6.89 3.88 -13.19
CA ASN A 114 -8.33 4.01 -13.45
C ASN A 114 -9.06 4.97 -12.48
N GLY A 115 -8.49 6.15 -12.23
CA GLY A 115 -9.04 7.17 -11.32
C GLY A 115 -8.66 6.98 -9.84
N GLY A 116 -7.84 5.98 -9.51
CA GLY A 116 -7.37 5.74 -8.15
C GLY A 116 -6.47 6.86 -7.63
N LYS A 117 -6.53 7.15 -6.33
CA LYS A 117 -5.72 8.20 -5.69
C LYS A 117 -4.96 7.66 -4.49
N LEU A 118 -3.64 7.68 -4.58
CA LEU A 118 -2.74 7.28 -3.51
C LEU A 118 -2.09 8.51 -2.89
N ASN A 119 -2.34 8.77 -1.62
CA ASN A 119 -1.78 9.90 -0.90
C ASN A 119 -0.98 9.41 0.33
N LEU A 120 0.33 9.67 0.34
CA LEU A 120 1.24 9.29 1.42
C LEU A 120 1.89 10.54 2.05
N PRO A 121 1.13 11.39 2.76
CA PRO A 121 1.65 12.62 3.36
C PRO A 121 2.71 12.38 4.44
N ALA A 122 2.77 11.19 5.03
CA ALA A 122 3.76 10.85 6.05
C ALA A 122 5.06 10.25 5.48
N LEU A 123 5.14 9.99 4.17
CA LEU A 123 6.36 9.53 3.53
C LEU A 123 7.29 10.72 3.29
N THR A 124 8.50 10.68 3.87
CA THR A 124 9.47 11.79 3.79
C THR A 124 10.72 11.47 2.97
N SER A 125 10.98 10.19 2.73
CA SER A 125 12.05 9.71 1.86
C SER A 125 11.59 8.50 1.04
N TYR A 126 12.19 8.35 -0.13
CA TYR A 126 12.07 7.16 -0.96
C TYR A 126 13.46 6.76 -1.45
N ASP A 127 13.88 5.54 -1.13
CA ASP A 127 15.06 4.91 -1.69
C ASP A 127 14.62 3.67 -2.47
N GLY A 128 14.84 3.66 -3.79
CA GLY A 128 14.50 2.52 -4.66
C GLY A 128 15.32 1.26 -4.36
N GLY A 129 16.40 1.40 -3.60
CA GLY A 129 17.26 0.32 -3.14
C GLY A 129 18.22 -0.22 -4.21
N TYR A 130 18.71 -1.43 -3.96
CA TYR A 130 19.60 -2.16 -4.86
C TYR A 130 19.00 -3.51 -5.22
N ASP A 131 18.59 -3.68 -6.49
CA ASP A 131 18.13 -4.95 -7.08
C ASP A 131 17.85 -4.74 -8.59
N TYR A 132 17.93 -5.80 -9.38
CA TYR A 132 17.86 -5.81 -10.84
C TYR A 132 16.49 -5.44 -11.42
N ASN A 133 15.41 -5.66 -10.68
CA ASN A 133 14.07 -5.31 -11.15
C ASN A 133 13.80 -3.81 -10.94
N PRO A 134 13.15 -3.11 -11.87
CA PRO A 134 12.77 -1.72 -11.66
C PRO A 134 11.70 -1.58 -10.57
N THR A 135 11.60 -0.39 -9.99
CA THR A 135 10.45 0.02 -9.15
C THR A 135 9.65 1.10 -9.87
N TYR A 136 8.37 1.23 -9.56
CA TYR A 136 7.47 2.14 -10.26
C TYR A 136 6.75 3.06 -9.29
N ILE A 137 6.71 4.35 -9.61
CA ILE A 137 5.76 5.31 -9.06
C ILE A 137 4.92 5.77 -10.24
N GLN A 138 3.72 5.20 -10.39
CA GLN A 138 2.93 5.34 -11.60
C GLN A 138 1.49 5.75 -11.32
N ALA A 139 1.06 6.81 -12.01
CA ALA A 139 -0.34 7.18 -12.12
C ALA A 139 -0.79 7.01 -13.57
N SER A 140 -1.77 6.14 -13.82
CA SER A 140 -2.26 5.83 -15.16
C SER A 140 -3.78 6.00 -15.26
N GLY A 141 -4.23 6.80 -16.22
CA GLY A 141 -5.65 7.04 -16.48
C GLY A 141 -6.17 8.34 -15.87
N ILE A 142 -7.32 8.79 -16.38
CA ILE A 142 -7.92 10.06 -15.97
C ILE A 142 -8.30 10.03 -14.49
N GLY A 143 -7.93 11.09 -13.76
CA GLY A 143 -8.20 11.20 -12.32
C GLY A 143 -7.26 10.39 -11.44
N SER A 144 -6.37 9.57 -12.01
CA SER A 144 -5.37 8.82 -11.26
C SER A 144 -4.28 9.74 -10.70
N GLU A 145 -3.92 9.55 -9.44
CA GLU A 145 -2.93 10.41 -8.77
C GLU A 145 -2.10 9.63 -7.76
N VAL A 146 -0.77 9.74 -7.84
CA VAL A 146 0.13 9.41 -6.72
C VAL A 146 0.66 10.72 -6.15
N ASN A 147 0.37 10.98 -4.88
CA ASN A 147 0.70 12.21 -4.18
C ASN A 147 1.59 11.91 -2.96
N LEU A 148 2.83 12.40 -2.99
CA LEU A 148 3.86 12.20 -1.98
C LEU A 148 4.42 13.55 -1.50
N PRO A 149 3.56 14.45 -0.97
CA PRO A 149 3.83 15.90 -0.90
C PRO A 149 4.97 16.31 0.04
N ASN A 150 5.50 15.40 0.84
CA ASN A 150 6.53 15.66 1.85
C ASN A 150 7.82 14.86 1.60
N VAL A 151 7.96 14.21 0.44
CA VAL A 151 9.19 13.50 0.08
C VAL A 151 10.29 14.54 -0.21
N THR A 152 11.36 14.51 0.59
CA THR A 152 12.48 15.46 0.47
C THR A 152 13.79 14.79 0.08
N SER A 153 13.87 13.46 0.20
CA SER A 153 14.99 12.64 -0.26
C SER A 153 14.48 11.56 -1.21
N PHE A 154 15.00 11.56 -2.43
CA PHE A 154 14.67 10.57 -3.44
C PHE A 154 15.95 9.97 -4.01
N VAL A 155 16.14 8.68 -3.79
CA VAL A 155 17.21 7.88 -4.39
C VAL A 155 16.56 6.87 -5.33
N GLY A 156 16.87 6.99 -6.62
CA GLY A 156 16.41 6.00 -7.60
C GLY A 156 17.03 4.64 -7.33
N ARG A 157 16.33 3.57 -7.74
CA ARG A 157 16.87 2.23 -7.63
C ARG A 157 18.16 2.08 -8.43
N SER A 158 19.08 1.30 -7.89
CA SER A 158 20.34 0.93 -8.52
C SER A 158 20.41 -0.59 -8.75
N GLY A 159 21.24 -1.00 -9.69
CA GLY A 159 21.59 -2.39 -9.96
C GLY A 159 23.08 -2.52 -10.27
N GLU A 160 23.53 -3.72 -10.64
CA GLU A 160 24.92 -3.92 -11.06
C GLU A 160 25.24 -3.15 -12.34
N TYR A 161 26.53 -2.85 -12.58
CA TYR A 161 26.99 -2.14 -13.78
C TYR A 161 26.49 -2.75 -15.09
N TYR A 162 26.47 -4.09 -15.18
CA TYR A 162 26.02 -4.82 -16.38
C TYR A 162 24.50 -5.04 -16.43
N TRP A 163 23.81 -4.86 -15.31
CA TRP A 163 22.36 -5.03 -15.17
C TRP A 163 21.77 -3.85 -14.38
N PRO A 164 21.84 -2.62 -14.94
CA PRO A 164 21.39 -1.45 -14.23
C PRO A 164 19.87 -1.53 -14.04
N SER A 165 19.42 -1.08 -12.87
CA SER A 165 18.01 -0.88 -12.57
C SER A 165 17.70 0.60 -12.38
N ARG A 166 16.42 0.93 -12.25
CA ARG A 166 15.94 2.30 -12.08
C ARG A 166 14.60 2.33 -11.33
N THR A 167 14.30 3.49 -10.77
CA THR A 167 12.92 3.84 -10.42
C THR A 167 12.30 4.56 -11.60
N GLU A 168 11.15 4.08 -12.08
CA GLU A 168 10.35 4.75 -13.09
C GLU A 168 9.27 5.61 -12.44
N VAL A 169 9.18 6.87 -12.86
CA VAL A 169 8.14 7.80 -12.41
C VAL A 169 7.28 8.17 -13.60
N ASN A 170 6.07 7.60 -13.66
CA ASN A 170 5.23 7.60 -14.87
C ASN A 170 3.88 8.26 -14.61
N ALA A 171 3.59 9.34 -15.34
CA ALA A 171 2.26 9.94 -15.44
C ALA A 171 1.68 9.58 -16.82
N LEU A 172 0.81 8.58 -16.89
CA LEU A 172 0.28 8.00 -18.13
C LEU A 172 -1.21 8.33 -18.29
N ALA A 173 -1.67 8.50 -19.54
CA ALA A 173 -3.09 8.68 -19.86
C ALA A 173 -3.83 9.71 -18.96
N GLN A 174 -3.20 10.87 -18.73
CA GLN A 174 -3.66 11.96 -17.85
C GLN A 174 -3.61 11.69 -16.34
N GLY A 175 -2.89 10.64 -15.92
CA GLY A 175 -2.51 10.46 -14.53
C GLY A 175 -1.59 11.59 -14.04
N LYS A 176 -1.49 11.75 -12.73
CA LYS A 176 -0.69 12.79 -12.08
C LYS A 176 0.24 12.21 -11.03
N ILE A 177 1.46 12.72 -11.00
CA ILE A 177 2.43 12.45 -9.95
C ILE A 177 2.74 13.78 -9.25
N ASN A 178 2.67 13.78 -7.92
CA ASN A 178 3.16 14.87 -7.08
C ASN A 178 4.22 14.29 -6.14
N LEU A 179 5.45 14.82 -6.22
CA LEU A 179 6.63 14.43 -5.44
C LEU A 179 7.20 15.66 -4.75
#